data_AF-A0A7C4CS18-F1
#
_entry.id   AF-A0A7C4CS18-F1
#
_cell.length_a   1.000
_cell.length_b   1.000
_cell.length_c   1.000
_cell.angle_alpha   90.00
_cell.angle_beta   90.00
_cell.angle_gamma   90.00
#
_symmetry.space_group_name_H-M   'P 1'
#
loop_
_entity.id
_entity.type
_entity.pdbx_description
1 polymer ?
#
loop_
_entity_poly.entity_id
_entity_poly.type
_entity_poly.pdbx_seq_one_letter_code
_entity_poly.pdbx_strand_id
1 'polypeptide(L)'
;MNAMVKGFENIVKIQTFGNVDKGLMQKLLGILVECYERLGPPMTFSVNLNIYETSSGQGFFASHDALEGKPTINIYLDRFSSLPQHVAEAGVRRQAAHSILHGSPEYYKIKFPSGLRQAMRSYSLPENLATEILYGAAMAAKEYAVTRFLVEGGYVEDQLAYAEYMLEPTTEELQAWEMAKQNPTARIIYLTMTLRDISCAVPLLKKPGIAEEIKLHLEKRLSHLPDQYKVTVQRIVEEAIQRFSDDTFKNIDNLVEAIVENIIHKELEPSRFGTETMERIE
;
A
#
# COMPACT_ATOMS: atom_id res chain seq x y z
N MET A 1 17.49 6.42 -33.00
CA MET A 1 16.96 5.40 -32.07
C MET A 1 18.15 4.61 -31.55
N ASN A 2 18.50 4.80 -30.27
CA ASN A 2 19.81 4.45 -29.69
C ASN A 2 19.91 2.96 -29.34
N ALA A 3 21.11 2.38 -29.46
CA ALA A 3 21.38 0.97 -29.21
C ALA A 3 21.10 0.48 -27.77
N MET A 4 20.88 1.40 -26.81
CA MET A 4 20.42 1.05 -25.45
C MET A 4 18.98 0.52 -25.39
N VAL A 5 18.10 0.92 -26.33
CA VAL A 5 16.66 0.55 -26.34
C VAL A 5 16.45 -0.96 -26.48
N LYS A 6 17.42 -1.69 -27.05
CA LYS A 6 17.35 -3.16 -27.23
C LYS A 6 17.77 -3.98 -26.01
N GLY A 7 18.28 -3.37 -24.94
CA GLY A 7 18.82 -4.10 -23.79
C GLY A 7 17.75 -4.62 -22.84
N PHE A 8 16.79 -3.76 -22.48
CA PHE A 8 15.80 -4.04 -21.43
C PHE A 8 14.59 -4.86 -21.91
N GLU A 9 14.33 -4.93 -23.21
CA GLU A 9 13.32 -5.88 -23.73
C GLU A 9 13.65 -7.32 -23.32
N ASN A 10 14.95 -7.66 -23.23
CA ASN A 10 15.39 -9.01 -22.88
C ASN A 10 15.24 -9.34 -21.39
N ILE A 11 15.03 -8.34 -20.52
CA ILE A 11 14.84 -8.57 -19.08
C ILE A 11 13.36 -8.86 -18.73
N VAL A 12 12.42 -8.49 -19.61
CA VAL A 12 10.98 -8.71 -19.42
C VAL A 12 10.54 -9.96 -20.18
N LYS A 13 10.14 -11.00 -19.45
CA LYS A 13 9.54 -12.20 -20.05
C LYS A 13 8.03 -12.07 -20.05
N ILE A 14 7.42 -11.95 -21.22
CA ILE A 14 5.97 -11.70 -21.36
C ILE A 14 5.22 -13.02 -21.54
N GLN A 15 4.11 -13.17 -20.83
CA GLN A 15 3.12 -14.22 -21.04
C GLN A 15 1.72 -13.59 -21.09
N THR A 16 0.88 -14.08 -22.00
CA THR A 16 -0.50 -13.60 -22.17
C THR A 16 -1.49 -14.73 -21.94
N PHE A 17 -2.61 -14.43 -21.29
CA PHE A 17 -3.64 -15.39 -20.93
C PHE A 17 -5.01 -14.87 -21.38
N GLY A 18 -5.63 -15.57 -22.34
CA GLY A 18 -6.85 -15.12 -23.02
C GLY A 18 -6.57 -14.27 -24.25
N ASN A 19 -7.57 -13.50 -24.68
CA ASN A 19 -7.49 -12.64 -25.86
C ASN A 19 -6.90 -11.27 -25.50
N VAL A 20 -5.58 -11.14 -25.62
CA VAL A 20 -4.84 -9.89 -25.34
C VAL A 20 -4.47 -9.18 -26.64
N ASP A 21 -4.89 -7.92 -26.77
CA ASP A 21 -4.52 -7.09 -27.91
C ASP A 21 -2.99 -6.85 -27.99
N LYS A 22 -2.43 -6.99 -29.19
CA LYS A 22 -0.99 -6.82 -29.41
C LYS A 22 -0.53 -5.38 -29.20
N GLY A 23 -1.35 -4.39 -29.55
CA GLY A 23 -1.02 -2.97 -29.35
C GLY A 23 -0.93 -2.63 -27.87
N LEU A 24 -1.90 -3.10 -27.09
CA LEU A 24 -1.92 -2.94 -25.64
C LEU A 24 -0.73 -3.66 -24.97
N MET A 25 -0.42 -4.89 -25.38
CA MET A 25 0.76 -5.61 -24.91
C MET A 25 2.05 -4.80 -25.15
N GLN A 26 2.23 -4.24 -26.34
CA GLN A 26 3.40 -3.43 -26.66
C GLN A 26 3.44 -2.12 -25.86
N LYS A 27 2.28 -1.50 -25.62
CA LYS A 27 2.18 -0.32 -24.75
C LYS A 27 2.62 -0.62 -23.31
N LEU A 28 2.13 -1.72 -22.73
CA LEU A 28 2.49 -2.14 -21.36
C LEU A 28 3.98 -2.47 -21.25
N LEU A 29 4.54 -3.18 -22.23
CA LEU A 29 5.98 -3.42 -22.31
C LEU A 29 6.76 -2.11 -22.38
N GLY A 30 6.33 -1.16 -23.22
CA GLY A 30 6.97 0.15 -23.36
C GLY A 30 7.04 0.93 -22.05
N ILE A 31 5.97 0.89 -21.23
CA ILE A 31 5.96 1.52 -19.90
C ILE A 31 7.00 0.89 -18.98
N LEU A 32 7.09 -0.45 -18.94
CA LEU A 32 8.08 -1.13 -18.10
C LEU A 32 9.51 -0.86 -18.55
N VAL A 33 9.77 -0.93 -19.86
CA VAL A 33 11.11 -0.65 -20.42
C VAL A 33 11.54 0.77 -20.09
N GLU A 34 10.65 1.76 -20.28
CA GLU A 34 10.93 3.16 -19.93
C GLU A 34 11.23 3.32 -18.43
N CYS A 35 10.47 2.65 -17.55
CA CYS A 35 10.76 2.64 -16.11
C CYS A 35 12.13 2.06 -15.80
N TYR A 36 12.51 0.93 -16.40
CA TYR A 36 13.79 0.29 -16.12
C TYR A 36 14.98 1.07 -16.70
N GLU A 37 14.81 1.71 -17.85
CA GLU A 37 15.81 2.63 -18.41
C GLU A 37 16.07 3.81 -17.49
N ARG A 38 15.00 4.35 -16.88
CA ARG A 38 15.07 5.55 -16.06
C ARG A 38 15.49 5.29 -14.61
N LEU A 39 14.98 4.21 -14.02
CA LEU A 39 15.10 3.92 -12.58
C LEU A 39 16.09 2.80 -12.25
N GLY A 40 16.53 2.05 -13.26
CA GLY A 40 17.39 0.89 -13.11
C GLY A 40 16.65 -0.45 -13.26
N PRO A 41 17.39 -1.56 -13.41
CA PRO A 41 16.82 -2.88 -13.61
C PRO A 41 16.05 -3.39 -12.38
N PRO A 42 15.13 -4.37 -12.55
CA PRO A 42 14.54 -5.09 -11.43
C PRO A 42 15.63 -5.76 -10.57
N MET A 43 15.35 -5.99 -9.30
CA MET A 43 16.32 -6.47 -8.31
C MET A 43 17.05 -7.76 -8.72
N THR A 44 16.39 -8.64 -9.47
CA THR A 44 16.95 -9.93 -9.95
C THR A 44 17.36 -9.91 -11.42
N PHE A 45 17.50 -8.72 -12.02
CA PHE A 45 17.83 -8.48 -13.44
C PHE A 45 16.84 -9.06 -14.46
N SER A 46 15.75 -9.69 -14.02
CA SER A 46 14.68 -10.11 -14.90
C SER A 46 13.33 -10.07 -14.20
N VAL A 47 12.27 -9.85 -14.96
CA VAL A 47 10.89 -9.80 -14.47
C VAL A 47 10.00 -10.62 -15.38
N ASN A 48 8.98 -11.26 -14.83
CA ASN A 48 7.88 -11.85 -15.61
C ASN A 48 6.76 -10.80 -15.72
N LEU A 49 6.23 -10.60 -16.91
CA LEU A 49 5.03 -9.81 -17.14
C LEU A 49 3.92 -10.74 -17.63
N ASN A 50 2.94 -10.98 -16.77
CA ASN A 50 1.76 -11.77 -17.09
C ASN A 50 0.60 -10.82 -17.38
N ILE A 51 -0.02 -10.95 -18.55
CA ILE A 51 -1.16 -10.13 -18.96
C ILE A 51 -2.37 -11.05 -19.14
N TYR A 52 -3.39 -10.84 -18.31
CA TYR A 52 -4.61 -11.63 -18.30
C TYR A 52 -5.75 -10.81 -18.90
N GLU A 53 -6.53 -11.40 -19.80
CA GLU A 53 -7.76 -10.79 -20.31
C GLU A 53 -8.74 -10.49 -19.18
N THR A 54 -8.87 -11.40 -18.21
CA THR A 54 -9.81 -11.27 -17.08
C THR A 54 -9.11 -11.46 -15.73
N SER A 55 -9.63 -10.76 -14.71
CA SER A 55 -9.12 -10.81 -13.34
C SER A 55 -9.45 -12.10 -12.60
N SER A 56 -10.41 -12.90 -13.10
CA SER A 56 -10.83 -14.17 -12.46
C SER A 56 -11.11 -14.02 -10.95
N GLY A 57 -11.71 -12.90 -10.55
CA GLY A 57 -12.06 -12.60 -9.15
C GLY A 57 -10.96 -11.92 -8.33
N GLN A 58 -9.76 -11.69 -8.89
CA GLN A 58 -8.75 -10.84 -8.25
C GLN A 58 -9.28 -9.42 -8.09
N GLY A 59 -9.06 -8.79 -6.94
CA GLY A 59 -9.57 -7.44 -6.66
C GLY A 59 -8.78 -6.29 -7.31
N PHE A 60 -7.53 -6.55 -7.70
CA PHE A 60 -6.60 -5.55 -8.21
C PHE A 60 -6.51 -5.57 -9.74
N PHE A 61 -6.18 -4.44 -10.36
CA PHE A 61 -5.91 -4.37 -11.81
C PHE A 61 -4.47 -4.77 -12.15
N ALA A 62 -3.55 -4.63 -11.20
CA ALA A 62 -2.18 -5.06 -11.32
C ALA A 62 -1.63 -5.51 -9.97
N SER A 63 -0.69 -6.44 -9.97
CA SER A 63 0.00 -6.91 -8.76
C SER A 63 1.46 -7.24 -9.05
N HIS A 64 2.24 -7.29 -7.98
CA HIS A 64 3.62 -7.72 -7.98
C HIS A 64 3.83 -8.75 -6.87
N ASP A 65 4.49 -9.86 -7.21
CA ASP A 65 5.01 -10.82 -6.25
C ASP A 65 6.44 -11.24 -6.61
N ALA A 66 7.19 -11.76 -5.64
CA ALA A 66 8.52 -12.31 -5.88
C ALA A 66 8.78 -13.61 -5.09
N LEU A 67 7.71 -14.33 -4.76
CA LEU A 67 7.77 -15.50 -3.86
C LEU A 67 8.62 -16.63 -4.43
N GLU A 68 8.61 -16.80 -5.75
CA GLU A 68 9.37 -17.82 -6.47
C GLU A 68 10.83 -17.41 -6.76
N GLY A 69 11.31 -16.32 -6.15
CA GLY A 69 12.68 -15.83 -6.35
C GLY A 69 12.86 -14.95 -7.59
N LYS A 70 11.80 -14.73 -8.36
CA LYS A 70 11.77 -13.80 -9.48
C LYS A 70 10.56 -12.87 -9.39
N PRO A 71 10.72 -11.55 -9.58
CA PRO A 71 9.61 -10.61 -9.69
C PRO A 71 8.67 -11.01 -10.81
N THR A 72 7.39 -11.08 -10.49
CA THR A 72 6.30 -11.31 -11.41
C THR A 72 5.30 -10.18 -11.27
N ILE A 73 5.05 -9.49 -12.39
CA ILE A 73 4.05 -8.45 -12.52
C ILE A 73 2.85 -9.05 -13.24
N ASN A 74 1.69 -9.00 -12.62
CA ASN A 74 0.44 -9.44 -13.22
C ASN A 74 -0.41 -8.21 -13.56
N ILE A 75 -1.02 -8.18 -14.75
CA ILE A 75 -1.94 -7.13 -15.20
C ILE A 75 -3.24 -7.79 -15.66
N TYR A 76 -4.38 -7.32 -15.14
CA TYR A 76 -5.71 -7.84 -15.44
C TYR A 76 -6.50 -6.82 -16.27
N LEU A 77 -6.73 -7.12 -17.55
CA LEU A 77 -7.16 -6.14 -18.55
C LEU A 77 -8.61 -5.67 -18.38
N ASP A 78 -9.50 -6.54 -17.92
CA ASP A 78 -10.89 -6.19 -17.56
C ASP A 78 -10.95 -5.05 -16.53
N ARG A 79 -10.04 -5.07 -15.54
CA ARG A 79 -9.93 -4.01 -14.51
C ARG A 79 -9.04 -2.87 -14.94
N PHE A 80 -7.94 -3.14 -15.64
CA PHE A 80 -7.07 -2.10 -16.17
C PHE A 80 -7.86 -1.13 -17.06
N SER A 81 -8.75 -1.66 -17.89
CA SER A 81 -9.54 -0.88 -18.85
C SER A 81 -10.69 -0.09 -18.20
N SER A 82 -11.06 -0.40 -16.95
CA SER A 82 -12.10 0.36 -16.22
C SER A 82 -11.54 1.59 -15.51
N LEU A 83 -10.21 1.76 -15.49
CA LEU A 83 -9.53 2.88 -14.85
C LEU A 83 -9.31 4.04 -15.82
N PRO A 84 -9.23 5.29 -15.32
CA PRO A 84 -8.65 6.38 -16.09
C PRO A 84 -7.25 6.01 -16.58
N GLN A 85 -6.97 6.28 -17.85
CA GLN A 85 -5.74 5.80 -18.50
C GLN A 85 -4.46 6.17 -17.72
N HIS A 86 -4.36 7.40 -17.24
CA HIS A 86 -3.18 7.87 -16.51
C HIS A 86 -3.00 7.14 -15.17
N VAL A 87 -4.09 6.82 -14.45
CA VAL A 87 -4.04 6.01 -13.21
C VAL A 87 -3.57 4.59 -13.52
N ALA A 88 -4.11 4.00 -14.59
CA ALA A 88 -3.75 2.65 -15.01
C ALA A 88 -2.25 2.55 -15.36
N GLU A 89 -1.74 3.51 -16.12
CA GLU A 89 -0.32 3.62 -16.47
C GLU A 89 0.56 3.86 -15.23
N ALA A 90 0.17 4.78 -14.35
CA ALA A 90 0.86 5.01 -13.08
C ALA A 90 0.94 3.73 -12.24
N GLY A 91 -0.15 2.96 -12.22
CA GLY A 91 -0.22 1.64 -11.60
C GLY A 91 0.79 0.63 -12.11
N VAL A 92 1.02 0.60 -13.43
CA VAL A 92 2.03 -0.26 -14.07
C VAL A 92 3.44 0.18 -13.66
N ARG A 93 3.71 1.50 -13.64
CA ARG A 93 4.99 2.04 -13.15
C ARG A 93 5.25 1.67 -11.69
N ARG A 94 4.21 1.65 -10.84
CA ARG A 94 4.32 1.16 -9.46
C ARG A 94 4.72 -0.31 -9.39
N GLN A 95 4.21 -1.17 -10.25
CA GLN A 95 4.65 -2.57 -10.28
C GLN A 95 6.10 -2.72 -10.75
N ALA A 96 6.56 -1.87 -11.67
CA ALA A 96 7.97 -1.79 -12.05
C ALA A 96 8.84 -1.35 -10.86
N ALA A 97 8.43 -0.31 -10.12
CA ALA A 97 9.13 0.13 -8.93
C ALA A 97 9.16 -0.96 -7.84
N HIS A 98 8.07 -1.70 -7.64
CA HIS A 98 8.05 -2.86 -6.73
C HIS A 98 9.06 -3.95 -7.16
N SER A 99 9.23 -4.20 -8.45
CA SER A 99 10.22 -5.19 -8.92
C SER A 99 11.67 -4.74 -8.72
N ILE A 100 11.91 -3.43 -8.73
CA ILE A 100 13.23 -2.82 -8.45
C ILE A 100 13.54 -2.84 -6.95
N LEU A 101 12.58 -2.41 -6.11
CA LEU A 101 12.81 -2.22 -4.68
C LEU A 101 12.54 -3.48 -3.84
N HIS A 102 11.57 -4.29 -4.24
CA HIS A 102 10.98 -5.35 -3.42
C HIS A 102 10.90 -6.69 -4.17
N GLY A 103 11.73 -6.84 -5.20
CA GLY A 103 11.75 -7.95 -6.15
C GLY A 103 12.38 -9.25 -5.64
N SER A 104 12.65 -9.38 -4.34
CA SER A 104 13.22 -10.59 -3.74
C SER A 104 12.29 -11.21 -2.69
N PRO A 105 12.41 -12.53 -2.42
CA PRO A 105 11.60 -13.20 -1.41
C PRO A 105 11.75 -12.66 0.02
N GLU A 106 12.82 -11.92 0.33
CA GLU A 106 13.06 -11.41 1.69
C GLU A 106 12.00 -10.39 2.12
N TYR A 107 11.44 -9.62 1.17
CA TYR A 107 10.33 -8.69 1.40
C TYR A 107 8.98 -9.38 1.65
N TYR A 108 8.94 -10.71 1.60
CA TYR A 108 7.78 -11.55 1.93
C TYR A 108 8.02 -12.40 3.18
N LYS A 109 9.24 -12.41 3.71
CA LYS A 109 9.64 -13.16 4.92
C LYS A 109 9.83 -12.19 6.09
N ILE A 110 8.79 -11.41 6.35
CA ILE A 110 8.82 -10.35 7.36
C ILE A 110 8.80 -10.99 8.75
N LYS A 111 9.75 -10.60 9.59
CA LYS A 111 9.77 -11.02 10.99
C LYS A 111 8.60 -10.36 11.71
N PHE A 112 7.91 -11.14 12.53
CA PHE A 112 6.85 -10.59 13.37
C PHE A 112 7.44 -9.52 14.32
N PRO A 113 6.90 -8.30 14.40
CA PRO A 113 7.45 -7.28 15.29
C PRO A 113 7.20 -7.58 16.77
N SER A 114 8.08 -7.11 17.66
CA SER A 114 7.97 -7.36 19.10
C SER A 114 6.73 -6.74 19.73
N GLY A 115 6.41 -5.49 19.42
CA GLY A 115 5.23 -4.81 19.93
C GLY A 115 3.94 -5.55 19.61
N LEU A 116 3.80 -6.04 18.37
CA LEU A 116 2.62 -6.82 17.97
C LEU A 116 2.55 -8.17 18.68
N ARG A 117 3.68 -8.89 18.85
CA ARG A 117 3.70 -10.12 19.68
C ARG A 117 3.29 -9.85 21.13
N GLN A 118 3.69 -8.71 21.68
CA GLN A 118 3.31 -8.32 23.05
C GLN A 118 1.82 -7.99 23.12
N ALA A 119 1.29 -7.24 22.15
CA ALA A 119 -0.12 -6.94 22.04
C ALA A 119 -0.97 -8.22 21.91
N MET A 120 -0.51 -9.20 21.11
CA MET A 120 -1.17 -10.51 21.01
C MET A 120 -1.33 -11.19 22.38
N ARG A 121 -0.27 -11.18 23.20
CA ARG A 121 -0.32 -11.77 24.55
C ARG A 121 -1.20 -10.94 25.50
N SER A 122 -1.10 -9.61 25.42
CA SER A 122 -1.76 -8.71 26.38
C SER A 122 -3.26 -8.61 26.15
N TYR A 123 -3.70 -8.61 24.89
CA TYR A 123 -5.11 -8.46 24.51
C TYR A 123 -5.74 -9.75 23.95
N SER A 124 -5.02 -10.88 24.03
CA SER A 124 -5.44 -12.16 23.42
C SER A 124 -5.81 -12.03 21.94
N LEU A 125 -5.02 -11.25 21.17
CA LEU A 125 -5.32 -11.05 19.75
C LEU A 125 -5.17 -12.36 18.97
N PRO A 126 -6.17 -12.72 18.15
CA PRO A 126 -6.05 -13.84 17.24
C PRO A 126 -4.87 -13.70 16.28
N GLU A 127 -4.20 -14.80 15.96
CA GLU A 127 -3.04 -14.82 15.05
C GLU A 127 -3.37 -14.30 13.65
N ASN A 128 -4.56 -14.65 13.13
CA ASN A 128 -5.02 -14.15 11.83
C ASN A 128 -5.18 -12.62 11.85
N LEU A 129 -5.73 -12.04 12.92
CA LEU A 129 -5.87 -10.59 13.06
C LEU A 129 -4.49 -9.91 13.11
N ALA A 130 -3.56 -10.46 13.89
CA ALA A 130 -2.22 -9.92 13.98
C ALA A 130 -1.46 -10.03 12.64
N THR A 131 -1.71 -11.11 11.88
CA THR A 131 -1.17 -11.27 10.52
C THR A 131 -1.71 -10.21 9.56
N GLU A 132 -3.01 -9.91 9.61
CA GLU A 132 -3.62 -8.83 8.81
C GLU A 132 -3.06 -7.45 9.17
N ILE A 133 -2.81 -7.18 10.46
CA ILE A 133 -2.17 -5.94 10.90
C ILE A 133 -0.75 -5.82 10.35
N LEU A 134 0.04 -6.89 10.47
CA LEU A 134 1.40 -6.93 9.94
C LEU A 134 1.40 -6.77 8.42
N TYR A 135 0.48 -7.42 7.71
CA TYR A 135 0.33 -7.27 6.27
C TYR A 135 0.02 -5.82 5.87
N GLY A 136 -0.92 -5.17 6.56
CA GLY A 136 -1.25 -3.77 6.32
C GLY A 136 -0.08 -2.83 6.54
N ALA A 137 0.66 -3.00 7.65
CA ALA A 137 1.85 -2.20 7.94
C ALA A 137 3.00 -2.45 6.93
N ALA A 138 3.20 -3.72 6.54
CA ALA A 138 4.15 -4.12 5.51
C ALA A 138 3.86 -3.45 4.16
N MET A 139 2.61 -3.52 3.72
CA MET A 139 2.18 -2.88 2.49
C MET A 139 2.32 -1.36 2.60
N ALA A 140 1.94 -0.74 3.72
CA ALA A 140 2.09 0.70 3.90
C ALA A 140 3.54 1.18 3.75
N ALA A 141 4.51 0.47 4.37
CA ALA A 141 5.93 0.80 4.24
C ALA A 141 6.42 0.69 2.79
N LYS A 142 5.99 -0.36 2.06
CA LYS A 142 6.33 -0.57 0.66
C LYS A 142 5.69 0.47 -0.27
N GLU A 143 4.41 0.80 -0.08
CA GLU A 143 3.70 1.79 -0.89
C GLU A 143 4.28 3.20 -0.73
N TYR A 144 4.74 3.55 0.48
CA TYR A 144 5.52 4.77 0.72
C TYR A 144 6.85 4.72 -0.06
N ALA A 145 7.62 3.64 0.06
CA ALA A 145 8.93 3.51 -0.58
C ALA A 145 8.82 3.61 -2.12
N VAL A 146 7.83 2.95 -2.71
CA VAL A 146 7.54 3.00 -4.15
C VAL A 146 7.20 4.41 -4.61
N THR A 147 6.30 5.10 -3.91
CA THR A 147 5.90 6.45 -4.30
C THR A 147 7.09 7.40 -4.23
N ARG A 148 7.85 7.35 -3.13
CA ARG A 148 9.06 8.17 -2.97
C ARG A 148 10.05 7.91 -4.11
N PHE A 149 10.32 6.65 -4.43
CA PHE A 149 11.24 6.26 -5.49
C PHE A 149 10.80 6.75 -6.87
N LEU A 150 9.51 6.61 -7.20
CA LEU A 150 8.95 7.11 -8.46
C LEU A 150 8.97 8.63 -8.56
N VAL A 151 8.67 9.32 -7.46
CA VAL A 151 8.71 10.78 -7.36
C VAL A 151 10.14 11.32 -7.50
N GLU A 152 11.12 10.67 -6.88
CA GLU A 152 12.55 10.98 -7.05
C GLU A 152 13.04 10.68 -8.46
N GLY A 153 12.51 9.62 -9.08
CA GLY A 153 12.67 9.31 -10.48
C GLY A 153 12.02 10.31 -11.43
N GLY A 154 11.16 11.21 -10.94
CA GLY A 154 10.49 12.27 -11.70
C GLY A 154 9.18 11.84 -12.38
N TYR A 155 8.45 10.89 -11.80
CA TYR A 155 7.07 10.53 -12.15
C TYR A 155 6.07 11.21 -11.20
N VAL A 156 6.22 12.51 -10.96
CA VAL A 156 5.50 13.21 -9.90
C VAL A 156 3.99 13.27 -10.19
N GLU A 157 3.63 13.63 -11.42
CA GLU A 157 2.27 13.79 -11.91
C GLU A 157 1.52 12.46 -11.94
N ASP A 158 2.21 11.38 -12.33
CA ASP A 158 1.66 10.01 -12.28
C ASP A 158 1.34 9.59 -10.84
N GLN A 159 2.24 9.89 -9.90
CA GLN A 159 2.04 9.53 -8.49
C GLN A 159 0.97 10.38 -7.83
N LEU A 160 0.85 11.66 -8.22
CA LEU A 160 -0.25 12.52 -7.80
C LEU A 160 -1.59 11.93 -8.25
N ALA A 161 -1.75 11.66 -9.55
CA ALA A 161 -3.01 11.13 -10.05
C ALA A 161 -3.35 9.73 -9.48
N TYR A 162 -2.34 8.89 -9.24
CA TYR A 162 -2.54 7.62 -8.53
C TYR A 162 -3.00 7.83 -7.08
N ALA A 163 -2.35 8.74 -6.35
CA ALA A 163 -2.71 9.05 -4.96
C ALA A 163 -4.12 9.63 -4.86
N GLU A 164 -4.51 10.54 -5.75
CA GLU A 164 -5.88 11.08 -5.81
C GLU A 164 -6.92 9.99 -5.99
N TYR A 165 -6.67 9.08 -6.95
CA TYR A 165 -7.55 7.94 -7.19
C TYR A 165 -7.65 7.02 -5.97
N MET A 166 -6.52 6.71 -5.33
CA MET A 166 -6.49 5.84 -4.15
C MET A 166 -7.13 6.46 -2.91
N LEU A 167 -7.07 7.80 -2.77
CA LEU A 167 -7.61 8.52 -1.62
C LEU A 167 -9.09 8.87 -1.77
N GLU A 168 -9.68 8.68 -2.95
CA GLU A 168 -11.12 8.89 -3.14
C GLU A 168 -11.92 7.82 -2.37
N PRO A 169 -12.80 8.21 -1.42
CA PRO A 169 -13.63 7.25 -0.70
C PRO A 169 -14.58 6.51 -1.65
N THR A 170 -14.57 5.18 -1.63
CA THR A 170 -15.53 4.38 -2.40
C THR A 170 -16.75 4.00 -1.57
N THR A 171 -17.84 3.62 -2.23
CA THR A 171 -19.05 3.14 -1.54
C THR A 171 -18.74 1.91 -0.69
N GLU A 172 -17.91 1.01 -1.19
CA GLU A 172 -17.48 -0.20 -0.50
C GLU A 172 -16.69 0.13 0.77
N GLU A 173 -15.83 1.15 0.72
CA GLU A 173 -15.09 1.61 1.89
C GLU A 173 -16.01 2.21 2.97
N LEU A 174 -16.97 3.04 2.56
CA LEU A 174 -17.94 3.62 3.49
C LEU A 174 -18.77 2.52 4.18
N GLN A 175 -19.19 1.51 3.41
CA GLN A 175 -19.89 0.34 3.95
C GLN A 175 -18.99 -0.48 4.90
N ALA A 176 -17.71 -0.66 4.55
CA ALA A 176 -16.76 -1.37 5.40
C ALA A 176 -16.59 -0.68 6.76
N TRP A 177 -16.56 0.66 6.80
CA TRP A 177 -16.56 1.40 8.08
C TRP A 177 -17.85 1.18 8.87
N GLU A 178 -19.01 1.26 8.22
CA GLU A 178 -20.30 1.05 8.86
C GLU A 178 -20.43 -0.33 9.50
N MET A 179 -19.84 -1.36 8.88
CA MET A 179 -19.75 -2.70 9.45
C MET A 179 -18.71 -2.78 10.59
N ALA A 180 -17.59 -2.09 10.44
CA ALA A 180 -16.49 -2.13 11.40
C ALA A 180 -16.80 -1.37 12.70
N LYS A 181 -17.55 -0.27 12.65
CA LYS A 181 -17.65 0.71 13.76
C LYS A 181 -18.16 0.14 15.08
N GLN A 182 -18.87 -0.98 15.09
CA GLN A 182 -19.38 -1.65 16.31
C GLN A 182 -18.45 -2.75 16.86
N ASN A 183 -17.40 -3.13 16.12
CA ASN A 183 -16.50 -4.21 16.51
C ASN A 183 -15.05 -3.67 16.62
N PRO A 184 -14.45 -3.68 17.82
CA PRO A 184 -13.09 -3.18 18.03
C PRO A 184 -12.04 -3.79 17.10
N THR A 185 -12.07 -5.12 16.87
CA THR A 185 -11.07 -5.77 16.01
C THR A 185 -11.27 -5.39 14.54
N ALA A 186 -12.51 -5.22 14.11
CA ALA A 186 -12.82 -4.72 12.77
C ALA A 186 -12.36 -3.26 12.60
N ARG A 187 -12.50 -2.41 13.61
CA ARG A 187 -11.97 -1.03 13.58
C ARG A 187 -10.44 -1.00 13.48
N ILE A 188 -9.75 -1.87 14.23
CA ILE A 188 -8.28 -2.01 14.13
C ILE A 188 -7.86 -2.32 12.69
N ILE A 189 -8.50 -3.30 12.05
CA ILE A 189 -8.19 -3.67 10.66
C ILE A 189 -8.53 -2.53 9.71
N TYR A 190 -9.70 -1.94 9.85
CA TYR A 190 -10.12 -0.82 9.01
C TYR A 190 -9.09 0.31 9.03
N LEU A 191 -8.74 0.79 10.23
CA LEU A 191 -7.77 1.87 10.39
C LEU A 191 -6.37 1.49 9.89
N THR A 192 -5.95 0.23 10.07
CA THR A 192 -4.68 -0.26 9.54
C THR A 192 -4.67 -0.26 8.01
N MET A 193 -5.77 -0.68 7.37
CA MET A 193 -5.90 -0.63 5.90
C MET A 193 -6.02 0.81 5.38
N THR A 194 -6.65 1.72 6.13
CA THR A 194 -6.64 3.16 5.81
C THR A 194 -5.22 3.72 5.83
N LEU A 195 -4.39 3.36 6.82
CA LEU A 195 -2.98 3.77 6.87
C LEU A 195 -2.18 3.23 5.67
N ARG A 196 -2.46 1.99 5.25
CA ARG A 196 -1.90 1.41 4.02
C ARG A 196 -2.23 2.28 2.81
N ASP A 197 -3.50 2.60 2.59
CA ASP A 197 -3.91 3.36 1.41
C ASP A 197 -3.33 4.78 1.42
N ILE A 198 -3.33 5.43 2.58
CA ILE A 198 -2.76 6.78 2.75
C ILE A 198 -1.26 6.82 2.52
N SER A 199 -0.54 5.75 2.87
CA SER A 199 0.93 5.74 2.79
C SER A 199 1.48 6.01 1.39
N CYS A 200 0.73 5.68 0.32
CA CYS A 200 1.13 5.99 -1.05
C CYS A 200 1.13 7.49 -1.36
N ALA A 201 0.37 8.31 -0.63
CA ALA A 201 0.32 9.75 -0.85
C ALA A 201 1.35 10.53 -0.01
N VAL A 202 1.79 9.95 1.12
CA VAL A 202 2.62 10.66 2.11
C VAL A 202 3.92 11.24 1.53
N PRO A 203 4.68 10.57 0.63
CA PRO A 203 5.87 11.17 0.03
C PRO A 203 5.61 12.48 -0.74
N LEU A 204 4.40 12.65 -1.30
CA LEU A 204 4.02 13.84 -2.05
C LEU A 204 3.80 15.06 -1.15
N LEU A 205 3.55 14.87 0.15
CA LEU A 205 3.49 15.97 1.14
C LEU A 205 4.81 16.74 1.25
N LYS A 206 5.92 16.15 0.81
CA LYS A 206 7.25 16.79 0.78
C LYS A 206 7.49 17.62 -0.48
N LYS A 207 6.56 17.65 -1.45
CA LYS A 207 6.71 18.37 -2.71
C LYS A 207 5.99 19.73 -2.67
N PRO A 208 6.72 20.85 -2.80
CA PRO A 208 6.11 22.17 -2.93
C PRO A 208 5.14 22.22 -4.12
N GLY A 209 4.00 22.88 -3.94
CA GLY A 209 2.95 23.00 -4.97
C GLY A 209 1.96 21.84 -5.02
N ILE A 210 2.30 20.66 -4.49
CA ILE A 210 1.43 19.47 -4.47
C ILE A 210 0.94 19.14 -3.05
N ALA A 211 1.72 19.52 -2.03
CA ALA A 211 1.43 19.15 -0.64
C ALA A 211 0.03 19.55 -0.16
N GLU A 212 -0.47 20.74 -0.52
CA GLU A 212 -1.81 21.21 -0.10
C GLU A 212 -2.93 20.42 -0.77
N GLU A 213 -2.77 20.05 -2.04
CA GLU A 213 -3.71 19.20 -2.75
C GLU A 213 -3.80 17.81 -2.11
N ILE A 214 -2.65 17.21 -1.79
CA ILE A 214 -2.62 15.92 -1.09
C ILE A 214 -3.26 16.01 0.30
N LYS A 215 -3.05 17.10 1.06
CA LYS A 215 -3.74 17.29 2.34
C LYS A 215 -5.25 17.29 2.18
N LEU A 216 -5.77 17.96 1.15
CA LEU A 216 -7.22 17.98 0.85
C LEU A 216 -7.75 16.57 0.55
N HIS A 217 -7.01 15.78 -0.25
CA HIS A 217 -7.39 14.39 -0.53
C HIS A 217 -7.32 13.50 0.73
N LEU A 218 -6.35 13.71 1.62
CA LEU A 218 -6.27 13.00 2.90
C LEU A 218 -7.43 13.36 3.83
N GLU A 219 -7.79 14.64 3.92
CA GLU A 219 -8.96 15.09 4.69
C GLU A 219 -10.25 14.47 4.15
N LYS A 220 -10.42 14.48 2.82
CA LYS A 220 -11.56 13.84 2.16
C LYS A 220 -11.61 12.34 2.44
N ARG A 221 -10.46 11.64 2.36
CA ARG A 221 -10.33 10.20 2.65
C ARG A 221 -10.81 9.84 4.05
N LEU A 222 -10.64 10.73 5.01
CA LEU A 222 -10.98 10.50 6.41
C LEU A 222 -12.33 11.12 6.83
N SER A 223 -13.04 11.76 5.90
CA SER A 223 -14.21 12.60 6.20
C SER A 223 -15.37 11.84 6.87
N HIS A 224 -15.54 10.56 6.55
CA HIS A 224 -16.58 9.69 7.12
C HIS A 224 -16.24 9.15 8.52
N LEU A 225 -15.00 9.26 8.96
CA LEU A 225 -14.59 8.80 10.28
C LEU A 225 -15.00 9.80 11.38
N PRO A 226 -15.30 9.35 12.60
CA PRO A 226 -15.35 10.23 13.77
C PRO A 226 -14.02 10.94 14.02
N ASP A 227 -14.05 12.16 14.57
CA ASP A 227 -12.88 13.03 14.70
C ASP A 227 -11.74 12.40 15.52
N GLN A 228 -12.06 11.59 16.54
CA GLN A 228 -11.05 10.87 17.33
C GLN A 228 -10.17 9.94 16.47
N TYR A 229 -10.75 9.34 15.42
CA TYR A 229 -10.04 8.46 14.51
C TYR A 229 -9.27 9.26 13.45
N LYS A 230 -9.82 10.39 12.98
CA LYS A 230 -9.07 11.32 12.11
C LYS A 230 -7.78 11.78 12.78
N VAL A 231 -7.87 12.24 14.03
CA VAL A 231 -6.71 12.65 14.83
C VAL A 231 -5.73 11.50 15.04
N THR A 232 -6.24 10.29 15.27
CA THR A 232 -5.40 9.10 15.43
C THR A 232 -4.63 8.76 14.15
N VAL A 233 -5.29 8.78 12.99
CA VAL A 233 -4.64 8.52 11.69
C VAL A 233 -3.64 9.62 11.35
N GLN A 234 -4.02 10.90 11.51
CA GLN A 234 -3.13 12.04 11.27
C GLN A 234 -1.86 11.95 12.13
N ARG A 235 -2.01 11.62 13.42
CA ARG A 235 -0.85 11.44 14.31
C ARG A 235 0.10 10.35 13.82
N ILE A 236 -0.42 9.18 13.44
CA ILE A 236 0.42 8.08 12.93
C ILE A 236 1.13 8.50 11.63
N VAL A 237 0.43 9.21 10.74
CA VAL A 237 1.01 9.74 9.51
C VAL A 237 2.18 10.69 9.82
N GLU A 238 1.99 11.65 10.72
CA GLU A 238 2.98 12.67 11.08
C GLU A 238 4.16 12.12 11.88
N GLU A 239 3.89 11.27 12.86
CA GLU A 239 4.90 10.82 13.82
C GLU A 239 5.65 9.57 13.35
N ALA A 240 5.03 8.73 12.51
CA ALA A 240 5.62 7.49 12.00
C ALA A 240 5.88 7.54 10.48
N ILE A 241 4.84 7.66 9.66
CA ILE A 241 4.96 7.44 8.20
C ILE A 241 5.81 8.53 7.52
N GLN A 242 5.63 9.80 7.87
CA GLN A 242 6.44 10.90 7.29
C GLN A 242 7.94 10.77 7.63
N ARG A 243 8.27 10.04 8.70
CA ARG A 243 9.63 9.78 9.18
C ARG A 243 10.23 8.48 8.66
N PHE A 244 9.54 7.76 7.77
CA PHE A 244 10.08 6.58 7.13
C PHE A 244 11.42 6.86 6.43
N SER A 245 12.35 5.95 6.67
CA SER A 245 13.71 5.93 6.13
C SER A 245 13.80 5.06 4.87
N ASP A 246 15.00 4.84 4.35
CA ASP A 246 15.23 3.90 3.25
C ASP A 246 15.12 2.42 3.66
N ASP A 247 15.18 2.14 4.96
CA ASP A 247 15.06 0.79 5.49
C ASP A 247 13.59 0.40 5.64
N THR A 248 13.09 -0.36 4.66
CA THR A 248 11.71 -0.86 4.64
C THR A 248 11.37 -1.66 5.90
N PHE A 249 12.24 -2.53 6.38
CA PHE A 249 11.93 -3.37 7.55
C PHE A 249 11.83 -2.55 8.83
N LYS A 250 12.73 -1.57 9.00
CA LYS A 250 12.63 -0.62 10.11
C LYS A 250 11.34 0.22 10.04
N ASN A 251 10.92 0.61 8.85
CA ASN A 251 9.66 1.33 8.67
C ASN A 251 8.44 0.48 9.06
N ILE A 252 8.47 -0.82 8.75
CA ILE A 252 7.44 -1.78 9.18
C ILE A 252 7.38 -1.86 10.70
N ASP A 253 8.52 -2.07 11.36
CA ASP A 253 8.57 -2.14 12.82
C ASP A 253 8.04 -0.85 13.45
N ASN A 254 8.50 0.32 12.98
CA ASN A 254 8.04 1.62 13.49
C ASN A 254 6.53 1.82 13.32
N LEU A 255 5.96 1.44 12.17
CA LEU A 255 4.53 1.59 11.94
C LEU A 255 3.71 0.62 12.78
N VAL A 256 4.21 -0.61 12.97
CA VAL A 256 3.55 -1.58 13.84
C VAL A 256 3.52 -1.10 15.29
N GLU A 257 4.62 -0.54 15.80
CA GLU A 257 4.62 0.08 17.14
C GLU A 257 3.61 1.24 17.21
N ALA A 258 3.57 2.11 16.20
CA ALA A 258 2.60 3.21 16.16
C ALA A 258 1.14 2.72 16.13
N ILE A 259 0.83 1.64 15.38
CA ILE A 259 -0.49 1.01 15.35
C ILE A 259 -0.84 0.40 16.71
N VAL A 260 0.10 -0.28 17.35
CA VAL A 260 -0.10 -0.87 18.68
C VAL A 260 -0.45 0.23 19.69
N GLU A 261 0.37 1.27 19.77
CA GLU A 261 0.21 2.37 20.73
C GLU A 261 -1.04 3.21 20.49
N ASN A 262 -1.33 3.55 19.24
CA ASN A 262 -2.36 4.54 18.92
C ASN A 262 -3.71 3.95 18.53
N ILE A 263 -3.76 2.69 18.12
CA ILE A 263 -4.99 2.01 17.69
C ILE A 263 -5.28 0.85 18.64
N ILE A 264 -4.44 -0.20 18.67
CA ILE A 264 -4.77 -1.45 19.39
C ILE A 264 -5.03 -1.19 20.87
N HIS A 265 -4.13 -0.46 21.54
CA HIS A 265 -4.29 -0.14 22.96
C HIS A 265 -5.59 0.62 23.23
N LYS A 266 -5.92 1.64 22.42
CA LYS A 266 -7.14 2.43 22.63
C LYS A 266 -8.42 1.63 22.37
N GLU A 267 -8.38 0.72 21.40
CA GLU A 267 -9.53 -0.09 21.02
C GLU A 267 -9.83 -1.21 22.01
N LEU A 268 -8.81 -1.72 22.71
CA LEU A 268 -8.91 -2.94 23.51
C LEU A 268 -8.57 -2.76 25.00
N GLU A 269 -8.02 -1.62 25.41
CA GLU A 269 -7.92 -1.31 26.83
C GLU A 269 -9.34 -1.13 27.41
N PRO A 270 -9.68 -1.82 28.51
CA PRO A 270 -10.94 -1.60 29.19
C PRO A 270 -11.01 -0.14 29.63
N SER A 271 -12.06 0.55 29.22
CA SER A 271 -12.33 1.93 29.65
C SER A 271 -12.23 1.98 31.17
N ARG A 272 -11.29 2.76 31.72
CA ARG A 272 -11.10 2.97 33.16
C ARG A 272 -12.31 3.57 33.90
N PHE A 273 -13.47 3.70 33.25
CA PHE A 273 -14.70 4.28 33.79
C PHE A 273 -15.71 3.26 34.33
N GLY A 274 -15.30 2.01 34.60
CA GLY A 274 -16.20 0.94 35.04
C GLY A 274 -16.04 0.44 36.48
N THR A 275 -14.99 0.84 37.22
CA THR A 275 -14.66 0.22 38.53
C THR A 275 -14.93 1.08 39.76
N GLU A 276 -15.45 2.30 39.63
CA GLU A 276 -15.73 3.16 40.81
C GLU A 276 -17.18 3.13 41.32
N THR A 277 -18.09 2.34 40.74
CA THR A 277 -19.51 2.34 41.17
C THR A 277 -19.94 1.09 41.95
N MET A 278 -19.00 0.23 42.39
CA MET A 278 -19.31 -0.97 43.18
C MET A 278 -18.56 -1.08 44.52
N GLU A 279 -18.14 0.04 45.11
CA GLU A 279 -17.62 0.07 46.50
C GLU A 279 -18.41 0.98 47.44
N ARG A 280 -19.67 1.31 47.12
CA ARG A 280 -20.56 2.06 48.03
C ARG A 280 -21.93 1.43 48.19
N ILE A 281 -21.98 0.13 48.46
CA ILE A 281 -23.11 -0.49 49.18
C ILE A 281 -22.53 -1.57 50.10
N GLU A 282 -22.02 -1.13 51.26
CA GLU A 282 -22.04 -1.91 52.51
C GLU A 282 -22.62 -1.01 53.61
#